data_AF-V4XTP5-F1
#
_entry.id   AF-V4XTP5-F1
#
_cell.length_a   1.000
_cell.length_b   1.000
_cell.length_c   1.000
_cell.angle_alpha   90.00
_cell.angle_beta   90.00
_cell.angle_gamma   90.00
#
_symmetry.space_group_name_H-M   'P 1'
#
loop_
_entity.id
_entity.type
_entity.pdbx_description
1 polymer ?
#
loop_
_entity_poly.entity_id
_entity_poly.type
_entity_poly.pdbx_seq_one_letter_code
_entity_poly.pdbx_strand_id
1 'polypeptide(L)'
;MATDTYRCLHCQDHTVARAFDVSHISMTCPVCESFERLVNDRVVEQFRALENSSPESLDWDRLDRTEKLFVAERVARRGRDASEFSVAGVSDDTGTAAGDASGERPEPTEASGDESAEDTGGDEQTAD
;
A
#
# COMPACT_ATOMS: atom_id res chain seq x y z
N MET A 1 18.19 1.04 24.87
CA MET A 1 17.12 1.36 23.88
C MET A 1 16.58 0.03 23.39
N ALA A 2 15.26 -0.17 23.40
CA ALA A 2 14.69 -1.42 22.90
C ALA A 2 14.82 -1.48 21.37
N THR A 3 15.07 -2.67 20.83
CA THR A 3 15.11 -2.91 19.39
C THR A 3 14.00 -3.88 19.01
N ASP A 4 13.30 -3.58 17.92
CA ASP A 4 12.28 -4.44 17.33
C ASP A 4 12.83 -5.10 16.07
N THR A 5 12.38 -6.33 15.84
CA THR A 5 12.73 -7.14 14.67
C THR A 5 11.67 -6.94 13.59
N TYR A 6 12.12 -6.86 12.34
CA TYR A 6 11.28 -6.71 11.16
C TYR A 6 11.61 -7.81 10.15
N ARG A 7 10.61 -8.53 9.64
CA ARG A 7 10.75 -9.69 8.75
C ARG A 7 10.22 -9.40 7.36
N CYS A 8 10.96 -9.80 6.34
CA CYS A 8 10.53 -9.69 4.95
C CYS A 8 9.26 -10.51 4.70
N LEU A 9 8.20 -9.89 4.17
CA LEU A 9 6.95 -10.58 3.87
C LEU A 9 7.03 -11.54 2.68
N HIS A 10 8.01 -11.34 1.79
CA HIS A 10 8.18 -12.15 0.60
C HIS A 10 8.90 -13.47 0.93
N CYS A 11 10.18 -13.40 1.31
CA CYS A 11 10.95 -14.61 1.60
C CYS A 11 10.76 -15.17 3.01
N GLN A 12 10.30 -14.36 3.97
CA GLN A 12 10.17 -14.73 5.40
C GLN A 12 11.48 -15.14 6.12
N ASP A 13 12.58 -15.26 5.39
CA ASP A 13 13.89 -15.69 5.89
C ASP A 13 14.70 -14.54 6.50
N HIS A 14 14.66 -13.35 5.88
CA HIS A 14 15.46 -12.23 6.35
C HIS A 14 14.75 -11.40 7.42
N THR A 15 15.51 -11.02 8.45
CA THR A 15 15.07 -10.09 9.48
C THR A 15 16.09 -8.98 9.73
N VAL A 16 15.60 -7.81 10.13
CA VAL A 16 16.41 -6.64 10.49
C VAL A 16 15.97 -6.12 11.86
N ALA A 17 16.92 -5.83 12.75
CA ALA A 17 16.64 -5.21 14.04
C ALA A 17 16.82 -3.68 13.96
N ARG A 18 15.86 -2.91 14.48
CA ARG A 18 15.90 -1.43 14.50
C ARG A 18 15.38 -0.88 15.82
N ALA A 19 15.81 0.33 16.19
CA ALA A 19 15.48 0.97 17.46
C ALA A 19 14.18 1.80 17.44
N PHE A 20 13.38 1.69 16.39
CA PHE A 20 12.09 2.37 16.24
C PHE A 20 10.97 1.33 16.19
N ASP A 21 9.82 1.65 16.79
CA ASP A 21 8.63 0.81 16.85
C ASP A 21 7.58 1.29 15.85
N VAL A 22 7.62 0.73 14.64
CA VAL A 22 6.64 0.95 13.57
C VAL A 22 6.06 -0.38 13.11
N SER A 23 4.96 -0.34 12.36
CA SER A 23 4.33 -1.57 11.85
C SER A 23 5.18 -2.27 10.78
N HIS A 24 5.87 -1.49 9.94
CA HIS A 24 6.67 -2.00 8.84
C HIS A 24 7.70 -0.97 8.39
N ILE A 25 8.71 -1.44 7.68
CA ILE A 25 9.70 -0.63 6.97
C ILE A 25 9.75 -1.10 5.51
N SER A 26 9.88 -0.17 4.57
CA SER A 26 10.05 -0.53 3.16
C SER A 26 11.53 -0.44 2.81
N MET A 27 12.10 -1.56 2.38
CA MET A 27 13.49 -1.61 1.88
C MET A 27 13.69 -2.80 0.95
N THR A 28 14.75 -2.77 0.16
CA THR A 28 15.19 -3.94 -0.60
C THR A 28 15.69 -5.01 0.36
N CYS A 29 15.08 -6.19 0.30
CA CYS A 29 15.53 -7.33 1.09
C CYS A 29 16.90 -7.82 0.55
N PRO A 30 17.94 -7.93 1.37
CA PRO A 30 19.26 -8.39 0.90
C PRO A 30 19.31 -9.88 0.57
N VAL A 31 18.25 -10.65 0.88
CA VAL A 31 18.20 -12.10 0.64
C VAL A 31 17.44 -12.44 -0.65
N CYS A 32 16.26 -11.84 -0.87
CA CYS A 32 15.46 -12.11 -2.07
C CYS A 32 15.50 -10.98 -3.11
N GLU A 33 16.26 -9.91 -2.82
CA GLU A 33 16.47 -8.75 -3.69
C GLU A 33 15.20 -7.99 -4.08
N SER A 34 14.05 -8.40 -3.55
CA SER A 34 12.76 -7.77 -3.78
C SER A 34 12.63 -6.50 -2.94
N PHE A 35 12.07 -5.45 -3.53
CA PHE A 35 11.67 -4.25 -2.79
C PHE A 35 10.36 -4.53 -2.07
N GLU A 36 10.44 -4.72 -0.75
CA GLU A 36 9.34 -5.28 0.03
C GLU A 36 9.12 -4.51 1.32
N ARG A 37 7.93 -4.73 1.90
CA ARG A 37 7.65 -4.32 3.27
C ARG A 37 8.19 -5.39 4.23
N LEU A 38 9.13 -5.01 5.07
CA LEU A 38 9.54 -5.80 6.22
C LEU A 38 8.62 -5.43 7.39
N VAL A 39 7.79 -6.37 7.81
CA VAL A 39 6.77 -6.17 8.85
C VAL A 39 7.36 -6.52 10.22
N ASN A 40 6.93 -5.79 11.24
CA ASN A 40 7.33 -6.06 12.63
C ASN A 40 7.07 -7.53 12.99
N ASP A 41 8.05 -8.20 13.59
CA ASP A 41 8.04 -9.66 13.79
C ASP A 41 6.88 -10.11 14.68
N ARG A 42 6.48 -9.30 15.68
CA ARG A 42 5.30 -9.58 16.52
C ARG A 42 4.02 -9.64 15.70
N VAL A 43 3.90 -8.81 14.67
CA VAL A 43 2.75 -8.83 13.76
C VAL A 43 2.77 -10.08 12.90
N VAL A 44 3.95 -10.51 12.43
CA VAL A 44 4.09 -11.75 11.65
C VAL A 44 3.79 -12.99 12.50
N GLU A 45 4.28 -13.03 13.73
CA GLU A 45 3.98 -14.09 14.70
C GLU A 45 2.47 -14.17 14.97
N GLN A 46 1.83 -13.03 15.24
CA GLN A 46 0.39 -12.99 15.49
C GLN A 46 -0.43 -13.38 14.25
N PHE A 47 -0.01 -12.94 13.06
CA PHE A 47 -0.64 -13.34 11.80
C PHE A 47 -0.60 -14.87 11.63
N ARG A 48 0.56 -15.50 11.84
CA ARG A 48 0.71 -16.96 11.79
C ARG A 48 -0.11 -17.66 12.88
N ALA A 49 -0.20 -17.09 14.07
CA ALA A 49 -1.03 -17.65 15.14
C ALA A 49 -2.52 -17.67 14.74
N LEU A 50 -3.02 -16.59 14.14
CA LEU A 50 -4.40 -16.50 13.64
C LEU A 50 -4.62 -17.38 12.41
N GLU A 51 -3.62 -17.56 11.54
CA GLU A 51 -3.72 -18.53 10.44
C GLU A 51 -3.83 -19.97 10.92
N ASN A 52 -3.09 -20.34 11.98
CA ASN A 52 -3.15 -21.69 12.54
C ASN A 52 -4.39 -21.92 13.41
N SER A 53 -4.89 -20.87 14.05
CA SER A 53 -6.04 -20.92 14.95
C SER A 53 -6.94 -19.72 14.67
N SER A 54 -7.74 -19.85 13.62
CA SER A 54 -8.68 -18.82 13.20
C SER A 54 -9.67 -18.47 14.32
N PRO A 55 -9.91 -17.17 14.59
CA PRO A 55 -10.91 -16.74 15.57
C PRO A 55 -12.34 -17.05 15.09
N GLU A 56 -13.16 -17.71 15.91
CA GLU A 56 -14.55 -18.08 15.54
C GLU A 56 -15.46 -16.86 15.30
N SER A 57 -15.17 -15.74 15.96
CA SER A 57 -15.95 -14.50 15.88
C SER A 57 -15.69 -13.66 14.63
N LEU A 58 -14.65 -13.99 13.87
CA LEU A 58 -14.23 -13.26 12.68
C LEU A 58 -14.07 -14.25 11.53
N ASP A 59 -14.72 -13.98 10.40
CA ASP A 59 -14.59 -14.79 9.19
C ASP A 59 -13.22 -14.56 8.53
N TRP A 60 -12.18 -15.14 9.14
CA TRP A 60 -10.78 -14.98 8.76
C TRP A 60 -10.53 -15.42 7.33
N ASP A 61 -11.18 -16.48 6.86
CA ASP A 61 -10.97 -17.04 5.53
C ASP A 61 -11.49 -16.12 4.41
N ARG A 62 -12.43 -15.22 4.71
CA ARG A 62 -12.89 -14.20 3.76
C ARG A 62 -11.98 -12.98 3.68
N LEU A 63 -11.07 -12.79 4.64
CA LEU A 63 -10.13 -11.68 4.62
C LEU A 63 -8.98 -11.94 3.64
N ASP A 64 -8.62 -10.92 2.87
CA ASP A 64 -7.41 -10.96 2.08
C ASP A 64 -6.15 -10.90 2.98
N ARG A 65 -4.98 -11.19 2.39
CA ARG A 65 -3.72 -11.21 3.15
C ARG A 65 -3.39 -9.86 3.81
N THR A 66 -3.73 -8.75 3.16
CA THR A 66 -3.50 -7.40 3.70
C THR A 66 -4.42 -7.12 4.88
N GLU A 67 -5.69 -7.48 4.78
CA GLU A 67 -6.67 -7.35 5.85
C GLU A 67 -6.30 -8.21 7.07
N LYS A 68 -5.88 -9.46 6.84
CA LYS A 68 -5.37 -10.34 7.90
C LYS A 68 -4.14 -9.75 8.60
N LEU A 69 -3.18 -9.21 7.84
CA LEU A 69 -2.01 -8.52 8.40
C LEU A 69 -2.39 -7.27 9.19
N PHE A 70 -3.44 -6.56 8.77
CA PHE A 70 -3.96 -5.41 9.51
C PHE A 70 -4.59 -5.82 10.85
N VAL A 71 -5.41 -6.88 10.88
CA VAL A 71 -5.96 -7.42 12.14
C VAL A 71 -4.83 -7.85 13.07
N ALA A 72 -3.84 -8.58 12.56
CA ALA A 72 -2.67 -8.99 13.32
C ALA A 72 -1.88 -7.79 13.90
N GLU A 73 -1.75 -6.68 13.16
CA GLU A 73 -1.11 -5.45 13.65
C GLU A 73 -1.87 -4.86 14.84
N ARG A 74 -3.19 -4.78 14.72
CA ARG A 74 -4.05 -4.22 15.77
C ARG A 74 -4.01 -5.06 17.04
N VAL A 75 -4.02 -6.38 16.90
CA VAL A 75 -3.94 -7.30 18.04
C VAL A 75 -2.55 -7.20 18.68
N ALA A 76 -1.49 -7.44 17.91
CA ALA A 76 -0.13 -7.57 18.45
C ALA A 76 0.45 -6.27 19.01
N ARG A 77 0.15 -5.13 18.40
CA ARG A 77 0.78 -3.84 18.76
C ARG A 77 -0.15 -2.90 19.51
N ARG A 78 -1.46 -3.02 19.33
CA ARG A 78 -2.44 -2.12 19.95
C ARG A 78 -3.31 -2.78 21.01
N GLY A 79 -3.10 -4.08 21.27
CA GLY A 79 -3.84 -4.83 22.30
C GLY A 79 -5.33 -4.91 22.02
N ARG A 80 -5.72 -4.84 20.74
CA ARG A 80 -7.13 -4.98 20.30
C ARG A 80 -7.51 -6.45 20.27
N ASP A 81 -8.79 -6.73 20.36
CA ASP A 81 -9.28 -8.11 20.25
C ASP A 81 -9.67 -8.43 18.81
N ALA A 82 -9.36 -9.64 18.33
CA ALA A 82 -9.65 -10.05 16.96
C ALA A 82 -11.18 -10.10 16.67
N SER A 83 -12.01 -10.26 17.71
CA SER A 83 -13.48 -10.22 17.60
C SER A 83 -14.05 -8.82 17.33
N GLU A 84 -13.24 -7.76 17.48
CA GLU A 84 -13.67 -6.38 17.19
C GLU A 84 -13.70 -6.07 15.69
N PHE A 85 -13.25 -6.99 14.84
CA PHE A 85 -13.18 -6.82 13.40
C PHE A 85 -14.30 -7.61 12.72
N SER A 86 -14.81 -7.07 11.61
CA SER A 86 -15.84 -7.71 10.79
C SER A 86 -15.52 -7.54 9.31
N VAL A 87 -15.83 -8.56 8.51
CA VAL A 87 -15.72 -8.50 7.05
C VAL A 87 -16.80 -7.54 6.52
N ALA A 88 -16.39 -6.45 5.86
CA ALA A 88 -17.33 -5.60 5.15
C ALA A 88 -17.75 -6.31 3.84
N GLY A 89 -18.82 -7.13 3.89
CA GLY A 89 -19.17 -7.98 2.75
C GLY A 89 -20.48 -8.77 2.86
N VAL A 90 -21.54 -8.15 3.40
CA VAL A 90 -22.95 -8.19 2.94
C VAL A 90 -23.79 -7.43 3.96
N SER A 91 -24.00 -6.14 3.70
CA SER A 91 -25.17 -5.48 4.27
C SER A 91 -26.34 -5.84 3.36
N ASP A 92 -27.21 -6.76 3.80
CA ASP A 92 -28.61 -6.69 3.40
C ASP A 92 -29.22 -5.52 4.17
N ASP A 93 -28.94 -4.30 3.71
CA ASP A 93 -29.59 -3.09 4.18
C ASP A 93 -29.69 -2.12 3.01
N THR A 94 -30.92 -1.95 2.54
CA THR A 94 -31.39 -0.95 1.59
C THR A 94 -31.00 0.48 2.04
N GLY A 95 -29.76 0.87 1.75
CA GLY A 95 -29.27 2.23 1.88
C GLY A 95 -29.57 3.04 0.62
N THR A 96 -30.69 3.74 0.64
CA THR A 96 -31.17 4.70 -0.37
C THR A 96 -30.08 5.64 -0.90
N ALA A 97 -30.14 5.90 -2.21
CA ALA A 97 -29.26 6.77 -2.97
C ALA A 97 -29.14 8.21 -2.43
N ALA A 98 -27.93 8.76 -2.48
CA ALA A 98 -27.71 10.20 -2.61
C ALA A 98 -26.48 10.47 -3.49
N GLY A 99 -26.77 10.76 -4.77
CA GLY A 99 -26.17 11.86 -5.52
C GLY A 99 -24.65 11.87 -5.73
N ASP A 100 -24.25 11.34 -6.87
CA ASP A 100 -23.09 11.79 -7.61
C ASP A 100 -23.19 13.30 -7.90
N ALA A 101 -22.16 14.04 -7.54
CA ALA A 101 -21.82 15.32 -8.16
C ALA A 101 -20.29 15.43 -8.18
N SER A 102 -19.66 14.61 -9.03
CA SER A 102 -18.30 14.86 -9.45
C SER A 102 -18.28 16.16 -10.25
N GLY A 103 -17.73 17.23 -9.67
CA GLY A 103 -17.41 18.45 -10.40
C GLY A 103 -16.37 18.16 -11.47
N GLU A 104 -16.77 18.25 -12.73
CA GLU A 104 -15.87 18.30 -13.87
C GLU A 104 -14.81 19.39 -13.66
N ARG A 105 -13.54 18.99 -13.65
CA ARG A 105 -12.42 19.91 -13.88
C ARG A 105 -12.32 20.10 -15.40
N PRO A 106 -12.60 21.29 -15.96
CA PRO A 106 -12.34 21.53 -17.37
C PRO A 106 -10.83 21.48 -17.64
N GLU A 107 -10.46 20.79 -18.71
CA GLU A 107 -9.08 20.70 -19.20
C GLU A 107 -8.60 22.06 -19.72
N PRO A 108 -7.33 22.44 -19.50
CA PRO A 108 -6.80 23.67 -20.06
C PRO A 108 -6.71 23.59 -21.58
N THR A 109 -7.12 24.70 -22.20
CA THR A 109 -7.36 24.94 -23.62
C THR A 109 -6.10 24.87 -24.48
N GLU A 110 -6.14 24.05 -25.54
CA GLU A 110 -5.20 24.10 -26.67
C GLU A 110 -5.57 25.33 -27.53
N ALA A 111 -4.83 26.42 -27.38
CA ALA A 111 -4.92 27.56 -28.29
C ALA A 111 -4.03 27.29 -29.51
N SER A 112 -4.65 26.76 -30.57
CA SER A 112 -4.07 26.74 -31.91
C SER A 112 -3.93 28.18 -32.42
N GLY A 113 -2.70 28.70 -32.39
CA GLY A 113 -2.29 29.91 -33.10
C GLY A 113 -1.53 29.52 -34.37
N ASP A 114 -2.27 29.38 -35.46
CA ASP A 114 -1.76 29.38 -36.83
C ASP A 114 -1.53 30.83 -37.23
N GLU A 115 -0.28 31.28 -37.44
CA GLU A 115 0.02 32.42 -38.31
C GLU A 115 1.37 32.21 -39.02
N SER A 116 1.28 32.38 -40.34
CA SER A 116 2.27 32.05 -41.37
C SER A 116 3.34 33.12 -41.60
N ALA A 117 4.50 32.68 -42.14
CA ALA A 117 5.51 33.42 -42.91
C ALA A 117 6.25 34.55 -42.13
N GLU A 118 7.53 34.88 -42.35
CA GLU A 118 8.19 35.16 -43.62
C GLU A 118 9.73 34.96 -43.53
N ASP A 119 10.27 34.54 -44.68
CA ASP A 119 11.57 34.86 -45.27
C ASP A 119 12.45 35.92 -44.56
N THR A 120 13.72 35.59 -44.30
CA THR A 120 14.87 36.41 -44.73
C THR A 120 16.17 35.62 -44.58
N GLY A 121 16.97 35.67 -45.64
CA GLY A 121 18.12 34.81 -45.87
C GLY A 121 19.35 35.05 -44.99
N GLY A 122 20.33 34.17 -45.21
CA GLY A 122 21.64 34.20 -44.59
C GLY A 122 22.49 33.03 -45.05
N ASP A 123 23.01 33.14 -46.28
CA ASP A 123 24.22 32.47 -46.75
C ASP A 123 25.30 32.37 -45.64
N GLU A 124 25.98 31.22 -45.50
CA GLU A 124 27.43 31.12 -45.74
C GLU A 124 27.98 29.68 -45.66
N GLN A 125 28.36 29.16 -46.82
CA GLN A 125 29.64 28.53 -47.18
C GLN A 125 30.31 27.46 -46.27
N THR A 126 30.26 26.22 -46.79
CA THR A 126 31.37 25.30 -47.14
C THR A 126 32.65 25.12 -46.30
N ALA A 127 33.06 23.84 -46.26
CA ALA A 127 34.41 23.25 -46.18
C ALA A 127 35.05 23.22 -44.78
N ASP A 128 35.71 22.16 -44.32
CA ASP A 128 36.22 20.89 -44.85
C ASP A 128 36.31 19.90 -43.67
#